data_AF-X1RUZ7-F1
#
_entry.id   AF-X1RUZ7-F1
#
_cell.length_a   1.000
_cell.length_b   1.000
_cell.length_c   1.000
_cell.angle_alpha   90.00
_cell.angle_beta   90.00
_cell.angle_gamma   90.00
#
_symmetry.space_group_name_H-M   'P 1'
#
loop_
_entity.id
_entity.type
_entity.pdbx_description
1 polymer ?
#
loop_
_entity_poly.entity_id
_entity_poly.type
_entity_poly.pdbx_seq_one_letter_code
_entity_poly.pdbx_strand_id
1 'polypeptide(L)'
;MVGGVAGQVKPTTGGGIYYGLLCADIAANNLHRALEADDLLARNLAGYEREWKKKLGRELKIGYWARKFYEHLSDKQVDRIFGIIKSNSIDEVLLKKDDLSFDWHGEVILKLLGHRVLSKAIEVMKVPFRIGV
;
A
#
# COMPACT_ATOMS: atom_id res chain seq x y z
N MET A 1 0.64 1.50 -20.17
CA MET A 1 1.90 1.33 -19.42
C MET A 1 1.67 0.33 -18.29
N VAL A 2 2.68 -0.45 -17.90
CA VAL A 2 2.62 -1.47 -16.84
C VAL A 2 3.88 -1.37 -15.97
N GLY A 3 3.81 -1.77 -14.71
CA GLY A 3 4.93 -1.84 -13.78
C GLY A 3 5.37 -0.50 -13.23
N GLY A 4 6.66 -0.37 -12.92
CA GLY A 4 7.22 0.81 -12.27
C GLY A 4 6.99 2.11 -13.02
N VAL A 5 7.04 2.07 -14.34
CA VAL A 5 6.76 3.23 -15.21
C VAL A 5 5.30 3.70 -15.14
N ALA A 6 4.38 2.83 -14.69
CA ALA A 6 2.98 3.15 -14.45
C ALA A 6 2.66 3.50 -12.99
N GLY A 7 3.69 3.64 -12.13
CA GLY A 7 3.51 3.89 -10.69
C GLY A 7 3.02 2.66 -9.90
N GLN A 8 3.12 1.46 -10.47
CA GLN A 8 2.65 0.21 -9.86
C GLN A 8 3.75 -0.41 -9.00
N VAL A 9 4.19 0.33 -7.98
CA VAL A 9 5.23 -0.07 -7.02
C VAL A 9 4.74 0.12 -5.60
N LYS A 10 5.11 -0.79 -4.69
CA LYS A 10 4.84 -0.64 -3.26
C LYS A 10 5.54 0.63 -2.75
N PRO A 11 4.81 1.66 -2.27
CA PRO A 11 5.46 2.89 -1.84
C PRO A 11 6.38 2.71 -0.62
N THR A 12 6.13 1.66 0.17
CA THR A 12 6.86 1.37 1.42
C THR A 12 8.22 0.71 1.20
N THR A 13 8.39 -0.07 0.12
CA THR A 13 9.62 -0.85 -0.11
C THR A 13 10.25 -0.60 -1.48
N GLY A 14 9.55 0.09 -2.39
CA GLY A 14 9.94 0.20 -3.79
C GLY A 14 9.76 -1.10 -4.59
N GLY A 15 9.28 -2.18 -3.96
CA GLY A 15 9.06 -3.46 -4.64
C GLY A 15 7.92 -3.37 -5.66
N GLY A 16 8.21 -3.71 -6.92
CA GLY A 16 7.25 -3.60 -8.03
C GLY A 16 6.99 -4.88 -8.81
N ILE A 17 7.73 -5.97 -8.55
CA ILE A 17 7.64 -7.21 -9.36
C ILE A 17 6.22 -7.78 -9.31
N TYR A 18 5.69 -8.03 -8.11
CA TYR A 18 4.35 -8.59 -7.94
C TYR A 18 3.25 -7.69 -8.52
N TYR A 19 3.30 -6.38 -8.23
CA TYR A 19 2.30 -5.42 -8.77
C TYR A 19 2.40 -5.29 -10.28
N GLY A 20 3.62 -5.32 -10.83
CA GLY A 20 3.87 -5.30 -12.26
C GLY A 20 3.31 -6.53 -12.95
N LEU A 21 3.55 -7.74 -12.41
CA LEU A 21 3.00 -8.99 -12.94
C LEU A 21 1.47 -8.99 -12.88
N LEU A 22 0.90 -8.64 -11.73
CA LEU A 22 -0.55 -8.53 -11.56
C LEU A 22 -1.16 -7.58 -12.60
N CYS A 23 -0.54 -6.42 -12.84
CA CYS A 23 -1.02 -5.46 -13.81
C CYS A 23 -0.76 -5.90 -15.26
N ALA A 24 0.31 -6.66 -15.51
CA ALA A 24 0.58 -7.26 -16.83
C ALA A 24 -0.54 -8.22 -17.22
N ASP A 25 -0.99 -9.08 -16.30
CA ASP A 25 -2.11 -10.00 -16.53
C ASP A 25 -3.41 -9.24 -16.84
N ILE A 26 -3.71 -8.19 -16.08
CA ILE A 26 -4.89 -7.33 -16.32
C ILE A 26 -4.77 -6.65 -17.69
N ALA A 27 -3.59 -6.13 -18.04
CA ALA A 27 -3.34 -5.48 -19.32
C ALA A 27 -3.52 -6.46 -20.49
N ALA A 28 -2.95 -7.66 -20.39
CA ALA A 28 -3.05 -8.71 -21.40
C ALA A 28 -4.51 -9.09 -21.66
N ASN A 29 -5.29 -9.29 -20.60
CA ASN A 29 -6.71 -9.62 -20.71
C ASN A 29 -7.54 -8.50 -21.38
N ASN A 30 -7.29 -7.24 -21.02
CA ASN A 30 -8.00 -6.11 -21.63
C ASN A 30 -7.60 -5.93 -23.10
N LEU A 31 -6.31 -6.10 -23.42
CA LEU A 31 -5.81 -6.02 -24.78
C LEU A 31 -6.36 -7.15 -25.66
N HIS A 32 -6.39 -8.38 -25.15
CA HIS A 32 -6.92 -9.53 -25.88
C HIS A 32 -8.38 -9.30 -26.31
N ARG A 33 -9.25 -8.88 -25.40
CA ARG A 33 -10.65 -8.56 -25.71
C ARG A 33 -10.79 -7.43 -26.73
N ALA A 34 -9.95 -6.41 -26.64
CA ALA A 34 -9.97 -5.29 -27.58
C ALA A 34 -9.52 -5.70 -28.98
N LEU A 35 -8.56 -6.62 -29.08
CA LEU A 35 -8.12 -7.21 -30.35
C LEU A 35 -9.19 -8.11 -30.96
N GLU A 36 -9.87 -8.95 -30.16
CA GLU A 36 -10.98 -9.79 -30.64
C GLU A 36 -12.15 -8.96 -31.20
N ALA A 37 -12.37 -7.77 -30.63
CA ALA A 37 -13.41 -6.84 -31.07
C ALA A 37 -12.96 -5.85 -32.17
N ASP A 38 -11.69 -5.90 -32.59
CA ASP A 38 -11.05 -4.91 -33.48
C ASP A 38 -11.30 -3.45 -33.04
N ASP A 39 -11.30 -3.20 -31.73
CA ASP A 39 -11.62 -1.90 -31.14
C ASP A 39 -10.58 -1.47 -30.10
N LEU A 40 -9.53 -0.82 -30.58
CA LEU A 40 -8.42 -0.30 -29.79
C LEU A 40 -8.62 1.16 -29.35
N LEU A 41 -9.86 1.67 -29.38
CA LEU A 41 -10.14 3.02 -28.89
C LEU A 41 -9.81 3.14 -27.41
N ALA A 42 -9.30 4.31 -27.00
CA ALA A 42 -8.89 4.57 -25.62
C ALA A 42 -9.99 4.26 -24.58
N ARG A 43 -11.26 4.50 -24.93
CA ARG A 43 -12.42 4.18 -24.06
C ARG A 43 -12.55 2.69 -23.75
N ASN A 44 -12.17 1.83 -24.69
CA ASN A 44 -12.26 0.38 -24.57
C ASN A 44 -11.04 -0.20 -23.85
N LEU A 45 -9.87 0.42 -24.01
CA LEU A 45 -8.67 0.09 -23.22
C LEU A 45 -8.69 0.65 -21.79
N ALA A 46 -9.58 1.61 -21.48
CA ALA A 46 -9.71 2.18 -20.14
C ALA A 46 -10.16 1.15 -19.08
N GLY A 47 -10.64 -0.04 -19.50
CA GLY A 47 -10.92 -1.16 -18.60
C GLY A 47 -9.70 -1.59 -17.79
N TYR A 48 -8.52 -1.60 -18.41
CA TYR A 48 -7.26 -1.90 -17.74
C TYR A 48 -7.04 -1.00 -16.54
N GLU A 49 -7.18 0.33 -16.73
CA GLU A 49 -6.93 1.29 -15.67
C GLU A 49 -7.88 1.11 -14.49
N ARG A 50 -9.17 0.92 -14.78
CA ARG A 50 -10.19 0.71 -13.75
C ARG A 50 -9.92 -0.56 -12.95
N GLU A 51 -9.57 -1.65 -13.63
CA GLU A 51 -9.36 -2.96 -12.99
C GLU A 51 -8.13 -2.97 -12.09
N TRP A 52 -6.98 -2.45 -12.54
CA TRP A 52 -5.80 -2.43 -11.68
C TRP A 52 -5.98 -1.44 -10.52
N LYS A 53 -6.61 -0.28 -10.73
CA LYS A 53 -6.91 0.66 -9.63
C LYS A 53 -7.86 0.06 -8.60
N LYS A 54 -8.82 -0.75 -9.02
CA LYS A 54 -9.72 -1.47 -8.09
C LYS A 54 -8.95 -2.43 -7.19
N LYS A 55 -7.90 -3.09 -7.70
CA LYS A 55 -7.08 -4.04 -6.93
C LYS A 55 -6.00 -3.37 -6.08
N LEU A 56 -5.26 -2.42 -6.65
CA LEU A 56 -4.07 -1.83 -6.03
C LEU A 56 -4.27 -0.42 -5.48
N GLY A 57 -5.29 0.31 -5.92
CA GLY A 57 -5.42 1.74 -5.61
C GLY A 57 -5.49 2.05 -4.12
N ARG A 58 -6.24 1.24 -3.36
CA ARG A 58 -6.29 1.36 -1.89
C ARG A 58 -4.94 1.07 -1.25
N GLU A 59 -4.27 0.02 -1.69
CA GLU A 59 -2.98 -0.42 -1.18
C GLU A 59 -1.88 0.63 -1.43
N LEU A 60 -1.81 1.16 -2.65
CA LEU A 60 -0.91 2.25 -3.02
C LEU A 60 -1.18 3.52 -2.22
N LYS A 61 -2.46 3.88 -1.99
CA LYS A 61 -2.83 5.05 -1.17
C LYS A 61 -2.37 4.86 0.28
N ILE A 62 -2.65 3.72 0.90
CA ILE A 62 -2.23 3.42 2.27
C ILE A 62 -0.70 3.45 2.38
N GLY A 63 -0.01 2.76 1.47
CA GLY A 63 1.46 2.73 1.46
C GLY A 63 2.08 4.11 1.28
N TYR A 64 1.50 4.95 0.41
CA TYR A 64 1.94 6.33 0.20
C TYR A 64 1.81 7.16 1.48
N TRP A 65 0.66 7.06 2.17
CA TRP A 65 0.44 7.75 3.43
C TRP A 65 1.36 7.24 4.55
N ALA A 66 1.61 5.93 4.62
CA ALA A 66 2.53 5.34 5.58
C ALA A 66 3.97 5.84 5.35
N ARG A 67 4.42 5.89 4.09
CA ARG A 67 5.70 6.47 3.73
C ARG A 67 5.78 7.94 4.12
N LYS A 68 4.75 8.73 3.79
CA LYS A 68 4.70 10.15 4.17
C LYS A 68 4.74 10.32 5.67
N PHE A 69 4.00 9.52 6.43
CA PHE A 69 4.07 9.53 7.88
C PHE A 69 5.48 9.27 8.39
N TYR A 70 6.14 8.21 7.90
CA TYR A 70 7.51 7.88 8.27
C TYR A 70 8.51 9.01 7.96
N GLU A 71 8.38 9.66 6.79
CA GLU A 71 9.22 10.80 6.39
C GLU A 71 9.13 12.02 7.35
N HIS A 72 8.09 12.11 8.20
CA HIS A 72 7.93 13.18 9.19
C HIS A 72 8.38 12.78 10.60
N LEU A 73 8.90 11.56 10.80
CA LEU A 73 9.39 11.12 12.10
C LEU A 73 10.90 11.36 12.22
N SER A 74 11.33 11.81 13.39
CA SER A 74 12.74 11.77 13.80
C SER A 74 13.13 10.38 14.30
N ASP A 75 14.43 10.08 14.28
CA ASP A 75 14.97 8.81 14.79
C ASP A 75 14.48 8.48 16.21
N LYS A 76 14.45 9.47 17.11
CA LYS A 76 13.93 9.31 18.47
C LYS A 76 12.45 8.91 18.51
N GLN A 77 11.64 9.42 17.59
CA GLN A 77 10.23 9.04 17.49
C GLN A 77 10.09 7.62 16.92
N VAL A 78 10.92 7.26 15.93
CA VAL A 78 10.98 5.89 15.40
C VAL A 78 11.34 4.90 16.50
N ASP A 79 12.41 5.16 17.26
CA ASP A 79 12.83 4.32 18.40
C ASP A 79 11.73 4.17 19.43
N ARG A 80 11.02 5.26 19.75
CA ARG A 80 9.89 5.24 20.69
C ARG A 80 8.74 4.37 20.19
N ILE A 81 8.41 4.43 18.90
CA ILE A 81 7.39 3.58 18.29
C ILE A 81 7.80 2.11 18.39
N PHE A 82 9.04 1.77 18.02
CA PHE A 82 9.56 0.40 18.16
C PHE A 82 9.55 -0.10 19.60
N GLY A 83 9.93 0.75 20.56
CA GLY A 83 9.86 0.45 21.98
C GLY A 83 8.44 0.13 22.45
N ILE A 84 7.43 0.85 21.95
CA ILE A 84 6.02 0.58 22.24
C ILE A 84 5.58 -0.75 21.63
N ILE A 85 5.95 -1.02 20.37
CA ILE A 85 5.63 -2.28 19.69
C ILE A 85 6.16 -3.47 20.50
N LYS A 86 7.44 -3.44 20.89
CA LYS A 86 8.09 -4.51 21.64
C LYS A 86 7.55 -4.68 23.06
N SER A 87 7.37 -3.57 23.80
CA SER A 87 6.89 -3.63 25.19
C SER A 87 5.44 -4.11 25.33
N ASN A 88 4.65 -4.03 24.26
CA ASN A 88 3.27 -4.50 24.21
C ASN A 88 3.11 -5.80 23.41
N SER A 89 4.21 -6.46 23.03
CA SER A 89 4.23 -7.68 22.21
C SER A 89 3.39 -7.60 20.93
N ILE A 90 3.25 -6.40 20.36
CA ILE A 90 2.41 -6.16 19.18
C ILE A 90 3.00 -6.90 17.97
N ASP A 91 4.33 -6.95 17.87
CA ASP A 91 5.05 -7.68 16.85
C ASP A 91 4.79 -9.19 16.91
N GLU A 92 4.76 -9.79 18.09
CA GLU A 92 4.44 -11.21 18.25
C GLU A 92 3.02 -11.54 17.81
N VAL A 93 2.06 -10.67 18.19
CA VAL A 93 0.66 -10.83 17.78
C VAL A 93 0.51 -10.70 16.28
N LEU A 94 1.26 -9.79 15.64
CA LEU A 94 1.26 -9.66 14.18
C LEU A 94 1.88 -10.88 13.51
N LEU A 95 3.04 -11.35 13.98
CA LEU A 95 3.75 -12.49 13.38
C LEU A 95 2.96 -13.82 13.45
N LYS A 96 2.05 -13.96 14.43
CA LYS A 96 1.20 -15.15 14.58
C LYS A 96 -0.09 -15.10 13.75
N LYS A 97 -0.34 -14.02 13.01
CA LYS A 97 -1.55 -13.90 12.18
C LYS A 97 -1.31 -14.44 10.78
N ASP A 98 -2.13 -15.41 10.39
CA ASP A 98 -2.13 -16.01 9.05
C ASP A 98 -2.69 -15.07 7.96
N ASP A 99 -3.34 -13.97 8.36
CA ASP A 99 -3.93 -13.00 7.43
C ASP A 99 -2.94 -11.94 6.92
N LEU A 100 -1.67 -12.01 7.34
CA LEU A 100 -0.64 -11.09 6.87
C LEU A 100 -0.03 -11.56 5.55
N SER A 101 -0.03 -10.69 4.56
CA SER A 101 0.61 -10.95 3.27
C SER A 101 1.78 -10.02 3.03
N PHE A 102 2.86 -10.60 2.49
CA PHE A 102 4.04 -9.87 2.05
C PHE A 102 3.76 -8.90 0.88
N ASP A 103 2.71 -9.15 0.10
CA ASP A 103 2.35 -8.28 -1.03
C ASP A 103 1.33 -7.20 -0.69
N TRP A 104 0.65 -7.36 0.44
CA TRP A 104 -0.43 -6.50 0.93
C TRP A 104 -0.08 -5.99 2.32
N HIS A 105 0.67 -4.88 2.38
CA HIS A 105 1.11 -4.24 3.62
C HIS A 105 0.00 -3.40 4.27
N GLY A 106 -1.01 -2.97 3.52
CA GLY A 106 -2.03 -2.03 3.95
C GLY A 106 -2.77 -2.49 5.20
N GLU A 107 -3.05 -3.78 5.34
CA GLU A 107 -3.69 -4.31 6.54
C GLU A 107 -2.83 -4.21 7.78
N VAL A 108 -1.54 -4.55 7.69
CA VAL A 108 -0.59 -4.42 8.80
C VAL A 108 -0.49 -2.97 9.24
N ILE A 109 -0.35 -2.06 8.27
CA ILE A 109 -0.26 -0.61 8.52
C ILE A 109 -1.51 -0.13 9.26
N LEU A 110 -2.70 -0.49 8.79
CA LEU A 110 -3.96 -0.06 9.43
C LEU A 110 -4.14 -0.69 10.81
N LYS A 111 -3.78 -1.97 11.00
CA LYS A 111 -3.82 -2.65 12.30
C LYS A 111 -2.90 -1.97 13.32
N LEU A 112 -1.68 -1.59 12.92
CA LEU A 112 -0.74 -0.85 13.76
C LEU A 112 -1.25 0.55 14.12
N LEU A 113 -1.74 1.31 13.13
CA LEU A 113 -2.30 2.65 13.35
C LEU A 113 -3.55 2.65 14.22
N GLY A 114 -4.38 1.60 14.14
CA GLY A 114 -5.57 1.41 14.97
C GLY A 114 -5.30 0.85 16.37
N HIS A 115 -4.06 0.46 16.68
CA HIS A 115 -3.73 -0.06 17.99
C HIS A 115 -3.71 1.06 19.03
N ARG A 116 -4.62 1.01 20.01
CA ARG A 116 -4.86 2.09 21.00
C ARG A 116 -3.59 2.72 21.60
N VAL A 117 -2.62 1.89 22.00
CA VAL A 117 -1.37 2.36 22.61
C VAL A 117 -0.50 3.11 21.60
N LEU A 118 -0.45 2.64 20.35
CA LEU A 118 0.31 3.28 19.27
C LEU A 118 -0.37 4.56 18.82
N SER A 119 -1.69 4.56 18.60
CA SER A 119 -2.44 5.76 18.19
C SER A 119 -2.25 6.90 19.19
N LYS A 120 -2.38 6.60 20.49
CA LYS A 120 -2.19 7.59 21.56
C LYS A 120 -0.76 8.12 21.61
N ALA A 121 0.23 7.27 21.38
CA ALA A 121 1.63 7.69 21.34
C ALA A 121 1.91 8.62 20.14
N ILE A 122 1.35 8.31 18.97
CA ILE A 122 1.48 9.13 17.76
C ILE A 122 0.84 10.51 17.95
N GLU A 123 -0.34 10.59 18.58
CA GLU A 123 -1.00 11.86 18.93
C GLU A 123 -0.12 12.72 19.85
N VAL A 124 0.45 12.13 20.91
CA VAL A 124 1.33 12.83 21.87
C VAL A 124 2.61 13.32 21.20
N MET A 125 3.10 12.61 20.18
CA MET A 125 4.29 13.00 19.43
C MET A 125 4.07 14.21 18.50
N LYS A 126 2.84 14.76 18.43
CA LYS A 126 2.46 15.91 17.57
C LYS A 126 2.98 15.76 16.14
N VAL A 127 2.97 14.55 15.60
CA VAL A 127 3.42 14.30 14.23
C VAL A 127 2.52 15.13 13.31
N PRO A 128 3.07 16.01 12.46
CA PRO A 128 2.28 16.86 11.57
C PRO A 128 1.71 16.00 10.44
N PHE A 129 0.66 15.24 10.74
CA PHE A 129 0.00 14.36 9.79
C PHE A 129 -1.37 14.92 9.43
N ARG A 130 -1.48 15.48 8.22
CA ARG A 130 -2.76 15.83 7.61
C ARG A 130 -3.21 14.67 6.75
N ILE A 131 -4.21 13.91 7.18
CA ILE A 131 -4.92 12.97 6.30
C ILE A 131 -5.66 13.84 5.28
N GLY A 132 -5.17 13.84 4.04
CA GLY A 132 -5.88 14.48 2.93
C GLY A 132 -7.19 13.74 2.71
N VAL A 133 -8.29 14.42 3.08
CA VAL A 133 -9.65 14.06 2.66
C VAL A 133 -9.77 14.31 1.16
#